data_AF-A0A9E4WXE5-F1
#
_entry.id   AF-A0A9E4WXE5-F1
#
_cell.length_a   1.000
_cell.length_b   1.000
_cell.length_c   1.000
_cell.angle_alpha   90.00
_cell.angle_beta   90.00
_cell.angle_gamma   90.00
#
_symmetry.space_group_name_H-M   'P 1'
#
loop_
_entity.id
_entity.type
_entity.pdbx_description
1 polymer ?
#
loop_
_entity_poly.entity_id
_entity_poly.type
_entity_poly.pdbx_seq_one_letter_code
_entity_poly.pdbx_strand_id
1 'polypeptide(L)'
;FWLLVPALGASVYLVLFTLALDVTAVVDSILPDGVNVDTTGNVVPVNFLVAGGLLGGALGVSIFLGVRWLGGPWLGCAGIFYVIWVGLYTIGFEHFSGVFSGVWQGMGYWIAQQDVGRGNQPWYYYFVGLSVYELLPVVFGLWGGIHFLRRGDVFGLILVVWSGATLIAYTLASEKMPWLLVNLTLPIIFLAGKFLGDLAEQVRWRELLRRGQGLLLILPPAAVTAAVSLVYLYSRSEGLPTIVQWALLLGGALLALLSAWLVRLARPPSGAALAGLSVAALLLIFGTVGSFRAAYIHDDRYKELLVYAQGSTDVAAAYRDLDRQVFQGEPEAGGVSVDYDLWYPGQWYARRVHDVGVLKYSCFKDDSEDGWNDSCKTITETPDSQALLLSKVHGGRDNQVLLGYQRQGPLRDLLWFPETYRRPHENRQDEGSQWGLRGIPSTEQLAKDFRFFLDVATSRDSWRDILAYILFRDLEKDWFNSEFYSYVRS
;
A
#
# COMPACT_ATOMS: atom_id res chain seq x y z
N PHE A 1 16.40 -29.93 -10.85
CA PHE A 1 16.89 -28.89 -11.79
C PHE A 1 15.89 -27.74 -11.90
N TRP A 2 14.64 -27.97 -12.29
CA TRP A 2 13.62 -26.91 -12.47
C TRP A 2 13.31 -26.05 -11.23
N LEU A 3 13.44 -26.59 -10.01
CA LEU A 3 13.26 -25.83 -8.76
C LEU A 3 14.55 -25.17 -8.25
N LEU A 4 15.72 -25.60 -8.72
CA LEU A 4 17.01 -25.06 -8.28
C LEU A 4 17.21 -23.63 -8.79
N VAL A 5 16.83 -23.34 -10.03
CA VAL A 5 17.01 -22.00 -10.61
C VAL A 5 16.12 -20.96 -9.91
N PRO A 6 14.81 -21.18 -9.68
CA PRO A 6 13.98 -20.27 -8.89
C PRO A 6 14.43 -20.16 -7.44
N ALA A 7 14.86 -21.27 -6.81
CA ALA A 7 15.35 -21.24 -5.44
C ALA A 7 16.64 -20.43 -5.32
N LEU A 8 17.61 -20.64 -6.22
CA LEU A 8 18.85 -19.86 -6.28
C LEU A 8 18.57 -18.39 -6.57
N GLY A 9 17.67 -18.09 -7.52
CA GLY A 9 17.23 -16.73 -7.80
C GLY A 9 16.60 -16.05 -6.59
N ALA A 10 15.71 -16.76 -5.87
CA ALA A 10 15.12 -16.29 -4.63
C ALA A 10 16.17 -16.11 -3.53
N SER A 11 17.17 -16.99 -3.41
CA SER A 11 18.26 -16.83 -2.46
C SER A 11 19.12 -15.62 -2.78
N VAL A 12 19.51 -15.40 -4.04
CA VAL A 12 20.27 -14.20 -4.46
C VAL A 12 19.45 -12.94 -4.19
N TYR A 13 18.15 -12.96 -4.51
CA TYR A 13 17.24 -11.85 -4.22
C TYR A 13 17.14 -11.57 -2.71
N LEU A 14 17.02 -12.61 -1.88
CA LEU A 14 16.95 -12.46 -0.42
C LEU A 14 18.26 -11.95 0.18
N VAL A 15 19.42 -12.30 -0.38
CA VAL A 15 20.73 -11.79 0.07
C VAL A 15 20.82 -10.26 -0.04
N LEU A 16 20.15 -9.65 -1.03
CA LEU A 16 20.06 -8.19 -1.15
C LEU A 16 19.39 -7.52 0.06
N PHE A 17 18.65 -8.27 0.87
CA PHE A 17 17.94 -7.76 2.06
C PHE A 17 18.59 -8.18 3.38
N THR A 18 19.81 -8.71 3.33
CA THR A 18 20.58 -9.12 4.52
C THR A 18 21.72 -8.15 4.80
N LEU A 19 22.20 -8.09 6.05
CA LEU A 19 23.42 -7.35 6.40
C LEU A 19 24.69 -7.90 5.73
N ALA A 20 24.61 -9.03 5.02
CA ALA A 20 25.76 -9.64 4.35
C ALA A 20 26.20 -8.87 3.11
N LEU A 21 25.33 -8.04 2.53
CA LEU A 21 25.63 -7.23 1.37
C LEU A 21 25.18 -5.80 1.64
N ASP A 22 26.13 -4.87 1.68
CA ASP A 22 25.83 -3.44 1.75
C ASP A 22 25.34 -3.01 0.37
N VAL A 23 24.05 -3.24 0.11
CA VAL A 23 23.44 -2.91 -1.16
C VAL A 23 23.56 -1.43 -1.41
N THR A 24 23.46 -0.57 -0.39
CA THR A 24 23.66 0.87 -0.53
C THR A 24 25.07 1.18 -1.00
N ALA A 25 26.12 0.63 -0.40
CA ALA A 25 27.49 0.87 -0.88
C ALA A 25 27.74 0.34 -2.31
N VAL A 26 27.15 -0.81 -2.68
CA VAL A 26 27.22 -1.33 -4.05
C VAL A 26 26.46 -0.43 -5.01
N VAL A 27 25.29 0.03 -4.60
CA VAL A 27 24.42 0.93 -5.35
C VAL A 27 25.10 2.27 -5.50
N ASP A 28 25.54 2.95 -4.45
CA ASP A 28 26.26 4.23 -4.49
C ASP A 28 27.53 4.19 -5.35
N SER A 29 28.22 3.04 -5.38
CA SER A 29 29.38 2.83 -6.28
C SER A 29 29.00 2.73 -7.77
N ILE A 30 27.74 2.41 -8.07
CA ILE A 30 27.17 2.20 -9.41
C ILE A 30 26.15 3.32 -9.77
N LEU A 31 25.58 4.01 -8.80
CA LEU A 31 24.45 4.94 -8.84
C LEU A 31 24.82 6.20 -8.05
N PRO A 32 24.95 7.38 -8.67
CA PRO A 32 25.11 8.62 -7.92
C PRO A 32 23.77 9.07 -7.31
N ASP A 33 23.86 9.84 -6.22
CA ASP A 33 22.75 10.46 -5.46
C ASP A 33 21.88 11.43 -6.28
N GLY A 34 22.24 11.71 -7.54
CA GLY A 34 21.52 12.62 -8.41
C GLY A 34 21.90 12.44 -9.87
N VAL A 35 20.91 12.66 -10.74
CA VAL A 35 21.13 12.77 -12.18
C VAL A 35 21.50 14.21 -12.51
N ASN A 36 22.77 14.56 -12.34
CA ASN A 36 23.30 15.76 -12.97
C ASN A 36 23.58 15.43 -14.44
N VAL A 37 22.58 15.64 -15.31
CA VAL A 37 22.84 15.76 -16.75
C VAL A 37 23.56 17.09 -16.94
N ASP A 38 24.87 17.11 -16.75
CA ASP A 38 25.68 18.25 -17.13
C ASP A 38 25.67 18.31 -18.67
N THR A 39 24.78 19.15 -19.21
CA THR A 39 24.54 19.35 -20.65
C THR A 39 25.74 20.00 -21.36
N THR A 40 26.80 20.34 -20.62
CA THR A 40 27.99 21.00 -21.15
C THR A 40 29.04 20.02 -21.71
N GLY A 41 28.88 18.71 -21.49
CA GLY A 41 29.76 17.68 -22.06
C GLY A 41 28.96 16.52 -22.66
N ASN A 42 29.19 16.20 -23.94
CA ASN A 42 28.69 14.99 -24.62
C ASN A 42 29.32 13.69 -24.07
N VAL A 43 29.45 13.55 -22.75
CA VAL A 43 30.01 12.39 -22.08
C VAL A 43 28.86 11.67 -21.39
N VAL A 44 28.45 10.53 -21.93
CA VAL A 44 27.49 9.63 -21.26
C VAL A 44 28.14 9.18 -19.95
N PRO A 45 27.53 9.44 -18.78
CA PRO A 45 28.18 9.09 -17.54
C PRO A 45 28.27 7.57 -17.38
N VAL A 46 29.37 7.08 -16.81
CA VAL A 46 29.77 5.66 -16.82
C VAL A 46 28.71 4.74 -16.20
N ASN A 47 27.98 5.23 -15.22
CA ASN A 47 26.82 4.58 -14.61
C ASN A 47 25.71 4.23 -15.61
N PHE A 48 25.40 5.08 -16.59
CA PHE A 48 24.42 4.77 -17.63
C PHE A 48 24.88 3.63 -18.53
N LEU A 49 26.20 3.54 -18.77
CA LEU A 49 26.78 2.45 -19.55
C LEU A 49 26.72 1.13 -18.78
N VAL A 50 27.02 1.15 -17.47
CA VAL A 50 26.90 -0.04 -16.60
C VAL A 50 25.44 -0.48 -16.47
N ALA A 51 24.53 0.46 -16.20
CA ALA A 51 23.09 0.23 -16.12
C ALA A 51 22.54 -0.35 -17.43
N GLY A 52 22.83 0.30 -18.55
CA GLY A 52 22.43 -0.16 -19.87
C GLY A 52 23.02 -1.53 -20.22
N GLY A 53 24.26 -1.80 -19.82
CA GLY A 53 24.92 -3.10 -19.99
C GLY A 53 24.25 -4.21 -19.17
N LEU A 54 23.94 -3.95 -17.89
CA LEU A 54 23.24 -4.91 -17.02
C LEU A 54 21.82 -5.18 -17.52
N LEU A 55 21.06 -4.14 -17.87
CA LEU A 55 19.71 -4.26 -18.41
C LEU A 55 19.70 -4.98 -19.75
N GLY A 56 20.60 -4.59 -20.67
CA GLY A 56 20.76 -5.23 -21.96
C GLY A 56 21.19 -6.70 -21.83
N GLY A 57 22.09 -7.00 -20.89
CA GLY A 57 22.52 -8.36 -20.58
C GLY A 57 21.38 -9.22 -20.02
N ALA A 58 20.66 -8.72 -19.02
CA ALA A 58 19.51 -9.41 -18.43
C ALA A 58 18.39 -9.64 -19.45
N LEU A 59 18.09 -8.64 -20.28
CA LEU A 59 17.14 -8.75 -21.38
C LEU A 59 17.61 -9.77 -22.42
N GLY A 60 18.89 -9.75 -22.79
CA GLY A 60 19.49 -10.69 -23.72
C GLY A 60 19.41 -12.14 -23.22
N VAL A 61 19.69 -12.38 -21.93
CA VAL A 61 19.53 -13.69 -21.28
C VAL A 61 18.06 -14.11 -21.27
N SER A 62 17.14 -13.19 -20.93
CA SER A 62 15.69 -13.45 -20.95
C SER A 62 15.20 -13.85 -22.34
N ILE A 63 15.61 -13.12 -23.39
CA ILE A 63 15.31 -13.43 -24.80
C ILE A 63 15.88 -14.79 -25.17
N PHE A 64 17.16 -15.04 -24.88
CA PHE A 64 17.82 -16.29 -25.21
C PHE A 64 17.11 -17.50 -24.59
N LEU A 65 16.85 -17.45 -23.28
CA LEU A 65 16.17 -18.53 -22.57
C LEU A 65 14.72 -18.68 -23.01
N GLY A 66 13.99 -17.57 -23.14
CA GLY A 66 12.58 -17.54 -23.54
C GLY A 66 12.34 -18.08 -24.93
N VAL A 67 13.12 -17.64 -25.92
CA VAL A 67 13.04 -18.15 -27.30
C VAL A 67 13.48 -19.61 -27.36
N ARG A 68 14.51 -20.01 -26.62
CA ARG A 68 14.96 -21.41 -26.62
C ARG A 68 13.95 -22.36 -25.98
N TRP A 69 13.18 -21.88 -25.01
CA TRP A 69 12.17 -22.65 -24.29
C TRP A 69 10.82 -22.69 -25.01
N LEU A 70 10.28 -21.53 -25.39
CA LEU A 70 8.92 -21.37 -25.89
C LEU A 70 8.85 -20.92 -27.36
N GLY A 71 9.95 -20.42 -27.94
CA GLY A 71 10.02 -20.02 -29.34
C GLY A 71 9.16 -18.79 -29.67
N GLY A 72 8.44 -18.85 -30.79
CA GLY A 72 7.58 -17.75 -31.28
C GLY A 72 6.54 -17.23 -30.27
N PRO A 73 5.81 -18.10 -29.54
CA PRO A 73 4.91 -17.66 -28.47
C PRO A 73 5.55 -16.72 -27.45
N TRP A 74 6.81 -16.95 -27.07
CA TRP A 74 7.52 -16.06 -26.14
C TRP A 74 7.69 -14.66 -26.72
N LEU A 75 8.05 -14.54 -28.01
CA LEU A 75 8.17 -13.26 -28.69
C LEU A 75 6.83 -12.51 -28.76
N GLY A 76 5.73 -13.24 -28.96
CA GLY A 76 4.38 -12.68 -28.91
C GLY A 76 4.06 -12.11 -27.53
N CYS A 77 4.27 -12.90 -26.47
CA CYS A 77 4.04 -12.44 -25.08
C CYS A 77 4.94 -11.26 -24.69
N ALA A 78 6.23 -11.33 -25.04
CA ALA A 78 7.18 -10.25 -24.79
C ALA A 78 6.81 -8.97 -25.54
N GLY A 79 6.41 -9.09 -26.81
CA GLY A 79 5.95 -7.95 -27.61
C GLY A 79 4.74 -7.26 -26.99
N ILE A 80 3.73 -8.02 -26.57
CA ILE A 80 2.54 -7.47 -25.89
C ILE A 80 2.94 -6.75 -24.60
N PHE A 81 3.75 -7.40 -23.76
CA PHE A 81 4.21 -6.82 -22.50
C PHE A 81 4.97 -5.52 -22.70
N TYR A 82 6.00 -5.52 -23.55
CA TYR A 82 6.85 -4.35 -23.76
C TYR A 82 6.13 -3.22 -24.49
N VAL A 83 5.18 -3.49 -25.38
CA VAL A 83 4.37 -2.43 -26.00
C VAL A 83 3.54 -1.70 -24.95
N ILE A 84 2.86 -2.44 -24.07
CA ILE A 84 2.07 -1.84 -22.99
C ILE A 84 2.99 -1.10 -22.02
N TRP A 85 4.07 -1.74 -21.60
CA TRP A 85 5.00 -1.18 -20.62
C TRP A 85 5.69 0.09 -21.15
N VAL A 86 6.22 0.07 -22.37
CA VAL A 86 6.83 1.26 -22.99
C VAL A 86 5.78 2.34 -23.16
N GLY A 87 4.59 2.02 -23.66
CA GLY A 87 3.51 3.01 -23.82
C GLY A 87 3.15 3.72 -22.50
N LEU A 88 3.05 2.99 -21.39
CA LEU A 88 2.74 3.57 -20.08
C LEU A 88 3.91 4.39 -19.51
N TYR A 89 5.13 3.86 -19.54
CA TYR A 89 6.29 4.54 -18.95
C TYR A 89 6.78 5.75 -19.76
N THR A 90 6.41 5.85 -21.03
CA THR A 90 6.79 6.98 -21.91
C THR A 90 5.69 8.02 -22.07
N ILE A 91 4.62 7.95 -21.26
CA ILE A 91 3.45 8.84 -21.36
C ILE A 91 2.92 8.83 -22.80
N GLY A 92 2.56 7.64 -23.31
CA GLY A 92 2.04 7.51 -24.67
C GLY A 92 3.06 7.75 -25.78
N PHE A 93 4.33 7.36 -25.56
CA PHE A 93 5.45 7.51 -26.50
C PHE A 93 5.96 8.94 -26.70
N GLU A 94 5.58 9.89 -25.83
CA GLU A 94 6.05 11.28 -25.89
C GLU A 94 7.44 11.45 -25.25
N HIS A 95 7.74 10.66 -24.22
CA HIS A 95 8.98 10.80 -23.42
C HIS A 95 9.71 9.46 -23.25
N PHE A 96 10.55 9.09 -24.24
CA PHE A 96 11.29 7.82 -24.24
C PHE A 96 12.31 7.65 -23.12
N SER A 97 12.74 8.74 -22.47
CA SER A 97 13.56 8.67 -21.25
C SER A 97 12.89 7.87 -20.14
N GLY A 98 11.55 7.79 -20.14
CA GLY A 98 10.73 6.98 -19.25
C GLY A 98 11.08 5.49 -19.25
N VAL A 99 11.58 4.94 -20.37
CA VAL A 99 12.02 3.54 -20.44
C VAL A 99 13.23 3.30 -19.53
N PHE A 100 14.17 4.24 -19.51
CA PHE A 100 15.35 4.10 -18.68
C PHE A 100 15.04 4.42 -17.21
N SER A 101 14.37 5.55 -16.94
CA SER A 101 14.03 5.95 -15.58
C SER A 101 13.08 4.97 -14.89
N GLY A 102 12.12 4.40 -15.63
CA GLY A 102 11.15 3.45 -15.09
C GLY A 102 11.76 2.17 -14.52
N VAL A 103 12.83 1.65 -15.13
CA VAL A 103 13.52 0.46 -14.63
C VAL A 103 14.60 0.83 -13.61
N TRP A 104 15.39 1.87 -13.92
CA TRP A 104 16.62 2.13 -13.19
C TRP A 104 16.44 3.13 -12.04
N GLN A 105 15.80 4.28 -12.27
CA GLN A 105 15.62 5.30 -11.22
C GLN A 105 14.63 4.84 -10.15
N GLY A 106 13.53 4.17 -10.52
CA GLY A 106 12.58 3.64 -9.55
C GLY A 106 13.22 2.64 -8.58
N MET A 107 14.06 1.75 -9.10
CA MET A 107 14.83 0.79 -8.30
C MET A 107 15.88 1.49 -7.44
N GLY A 108 16.69 2.39 -8.01
CA GLY A 108 17.72 3.13 -7.26
C GLY A 108 17.13 3.95 -6.11
N TYR A 109 16.00 4.63 -6.38
CA TYR A 109 15.26 5.36 -5.35
C TYR A 109 14.82 4.42 -4.21
N TRP A 110 14.16 3.30 -4.54
CA TRP A 110 13.68 2.34 -3.52
C TRP A 110 14.81 1.75 -2.67
N ILE A 111 15.99 1.51 -3.26
CA ILE A 111 17.16 1.05 -2.52
C ILE A 111 17.67 2.15 -1.58
N ALA A 112 17.81 3.39 -2.05
CA ALA A 112 18.26 4.52 -1.23
C ALA A 112 17.33 4.79 -0.02
N GLN A 113 16.06 4.43 -0.12
CA GLN A 113 15.11 4.58 0.99
C GLN A 113 15.25 3.53 2.10
N GLN A 114 16.04 2.47 1.90
CA GLN A 114 16.23 1.42 2.92
C GLN A 114 16.97 1.95 4.15
N ASP A 115 17.93 2.86 3.99
CA ASP A 115 18.65 3.45 5.13
C ASP A 115 17.83 4.50 5.88
N VAL A 116 16.85 5.14 5.22
CA VAL A 116 15.91 6.07 5.87
C VAL A 116 14.85 5.31 6.68
N GLY A 117 14.34 4.19 6.15
CA GLY A 117 13.34 3.38 6.85
C GLY A 117 12.04 4.15 7.13
N ARG A 118 11.53 4.86 6.12
CA ARG A 118 10.39 5.79 6.28
C ARG A 118 9.20 5.14 6.98
N GLY A 119 8.61 5.90 7.91
CA GLY A 119 7.48 5.43 8.73
C GLY A 119 7.86 4.42 9.81
N ASN A 120 9.03 3.77 9.76
CA ASN A 120 9.55 2.86 10.78
C ASN A 120 8.54 1.77 11.19
N GLN A 121 7.96 1.06 10.21
CA GLN A 121 6.84 0.15 10.42
C GLN A 121 7.23 -1.21 11.03
N PRO A 122 6.37 -1.81 11.88
CA PRO A 122 5.92 -3.18 11.74
C PRO A 122 6.73 -4.24 11.01
N TRP A 123 7.39 -5.21 11.67
CA TRP A 123 7.64 -6.49 10.98
C TRP A 123 6.32 -7.14 10.53
N TYR A 124 5.24 -6.91 11.29
CA TYR A 124 3.90 -7.39 10.98
C TYR A 124 3.05 -6.46 10.12
N TYR A 125 3.61 -5.35 9.64
CA TYR A 125 2.90 -4.34 8.85
C TYR A 125 2.14 -4.93 7.66
N TYR A 126 2.84 -5.72 6.83
CA TYR A 126 2.24 -6.31 5.65
C TYR A 126 1.25 -7.43 5.96
N PHE A 127 1.37 -8.11 7.11
CA PHE A 127 0.33 -9.07 7.53
C PHE A 127 -0.99 -8.35 7.84
N VAL A 128 -0.92 -7.17 8.45
CA VAL A 128 -2.10 -6.33 8.70
C VAL A 128 -2.69 -5.86 7.37
N GLY A 129 -1.88 -5.27 6.48
CA GLY A 129 -2.34 -4.82 5.17
C GLY A 129 -2.99 -5.94 4.34
N LEU A 130 -2.32 -7.08 4.20
CA LEU A 130 -2.83 -8.23 3.46
C LEU A 130 -4.14 -8.78 4.06
N SER A 131 -4.24 -8.87 5.39
CA SER A 131 -5.45 -9.40 6.05
C SER A 131 -6.66 -8.48 5.94
N VAL A 132 -6.47 -7.18 5.74
CA VAL A 132 -7.55 -6.22 5.56
C VAL A 132 -7.97 -6.14 4.09
N TYR A 133 -7.01 -6.04 3.18
CA TYR A 133 -7.28 -5.67 1.77
C TYR A 133 -7.32 -6.85 0.82
N GLU A 134 -6.63 -7.94 1.15
CA GLU A 134 -6.33 -9.02 0.20
C GLU A 134 -6.80 -10.37 0.73
N LEU A 135 -7.99 -10.40 1.34
CA LEU A 135 -8.56 -11.60 1.96
C LEU A 135 -8.63 -12.81 1.02
N LEU A 136 -9.10 -12.63 -0.23
CA LEU A 136 -9.18 -13.73 -1.19
C LEU A 136 -7.79 -14.27 -1.54
N PRO A 137 -6.83 -13.44 -2.01
CA PRO A 137 -5.48 -13.90 -2.28
C PRO A 137 -4.82 -14.54 -1.07
N VAL A 138 -4.94 -13.96 0.13
CA VAL A 138 -4.34 -14.51 1.35
C VAL A 138 -4.91 -15.88 1.68
N VAL A 139 -6.24 -16.01 1.74
CA VAL A 139 -6.88 -17.28 2.10
C VAL A 139 -6.54 -18.35 1.07
N PHE A 140 -6.81 -18.11 -0.22
CA PHE A 140 -6.61 -19.13 -1.26
C PHE A 140 -5.15 -19.31 -1.67
N GLY A 141 -4.30 -18.31 -1.46
CA GLY A 141 -2.85 -18.41 -1.62
C GLY A 141 -2.23 -19.29 -0.56
N LEU A 142 -2.64 -19.18 0.72
CA LEU A 142 -2.21 -20.09 1.78
C LEU A 142 -2.65 -21.53 1.51
N TRP A 143 -3.93 -21.74 1.17
CA TRP A 143 -4.44 -23.06 0.80
C TRP A 143 -3.75 -23.64 -0.43
N GLY A 144 -3.57 -22.83 -1.47
CA GLY A 144 -2.85 -23.18 -2.69
C GLY A 144 -1.40 -23.55 -2.40
N GLY A 145 -0.73 -22.79 -1.52
CA GLY A 145 0.65 -23.07 -1.13
C GLY A 145 0.79 -24.41 -0.41
N ILE A 146 -0.07 -24.67 0.58
CA ILE A 146 -0.12 -25.98 1.26
C ILE A 146 -0.41 -27.10 0.26
N HIS A 147 -1.34 -26.88 -0.68
CA HIS A 147 -1.71 -27.85 -1.69
C HIS A 147 -0.54 -28.20 -2.62
N PHE A 148 0.15 -27.20 -3.18
CA PHE A 148 1.26 -27.41 -4.11
C PHE A 148 2.53 -27.94 -3.45
N LEU A 149 2.79 -27.55 -2.19
CA LEU A 149 3.86 -28.14 -1.39
C LEU A 149 3.65 -29.65 -1.18
N ARG A 150 2.40 -30.09 -1.00
CA ARG A 150 2.06 -31.52 -0.84
C ARG A 150 2.02 -32.29 -2.16
N ARG A 151 1.52 -31.67 -3.23
CA ARG A 151 1.38 -32.30 -4.55
C ARG A 151 2.69 -32.38 -5.34
N GLY A 152 3.63 -31.47 -5.08
CA GLY A 152 4.88 -31.38 -5.83
C GLY A 152 4.71 -30.81 -7.25
N ASP A 153 3.64 -30.05 -7.50
CA ASP A 153 3.42 -29.42 -8.81
C ASP A 153 4.46 -28.33 -9.07
N VAL A 154 5.24 -28.46 -10.15
CA VAL A 154 6.40 -27.59 -10.39
C VAL A 154 6.00 -26.12 -10.52
N PHE A 155 4.94 -25.82 -11.27
CA PHE A 155 4.50 -24.44 -11.47
C PHE A 155 3.96 -23.84 -10.16
N GLY A 156 3.12 -24.59 -9.44
CA GLY A 156 2.62 -24.20 -8.13
C GLY A 156 3.74 -23.98 -7.12
N LEU A 157 4.77 -24.82 -7.10
CA LEU A 157 5.95 -24.64 -6.25
C LEU A 157 6.74 -23.37 -6.61
N ILE A 158 6.87 -23.03 -7.89
CA ILE A 158 7.48 -21.76 -8.31
C ILE A 158 6.69 -20.57 -7.76
N LEU A 159 5.35 -20.61 -7.85
CA LEU A 159 4.48 -19.56 -7.30
C LEU A 159 4.55 -19.47 -5.76
N VAL A 160 4.71 -20.60 -5.08
CA VAL A 160 4.93 -20.64 -3.62
C VAL A 160 6.26 -20.00 -3.25
N VAL A 161 7.33 -20.36 -3.95
CA VAL A 161 8.66 -19.78 -3.73
C VAL A 161 8.63 -18.28 -4.02
N TRP A 162 7.99 -17.85 -5.12
CA TRP A 162 7.88 -16.43 -5.46
C TRP A 162 7.09 -15.64 -4.43
N SER A 163 5.91 -16.13 -4.02
CA SER A 163 5.09 -15.52 -2.96
C SER A 163 5.84 -15.45 -1.64
N GLY A 164 6.44 -16.56 -1.21
CA GLY A 164 7.17 -16.64 0.07
C GLY A 164 8.42 -15.76 0.09
N ALA A 165 9.23 -15.80 -0.95
CA ALA A 165 10.44 -14.99 -1.06
C ALA A 165 10.11 -13.49 -1.09
N THR A 166 9.06 -13.08 -1.81
CA THR A 166 8.65 -11.68 -1.90
C THR A 166 8.11 -11.19 -0.56
N LEU A 167 7.26 -11.98 0.11
CA LEU A 167 6.76 -11.67 1.45
C LEU A 167 7.91 -11.51 2.46
N ILE A 168 8.85 -12.45 2.47
CA ILE A 168 10.04 -12.38 3.35
C ILE A 168 10.86 -11.13 3.02
N ALA A 169 11.19 -10.89 1.75
CA ALA A 169 12.01 -9.74 1.34
C ALA A 169 11.41 -8.41 1.79
N TYR A 170 10.11 -8.19 1.56
CA TYR A 170 9.44 -6.94 1.94
C TYR A 170 9.20 -6.83 3.45
N THR A 171 8.98 -7.94 4.15
CA THR A 171 8.95 -7.93 5.63
C THR A 171 10.31 -7.55 6.23
N LEU A 172 11.39 -7.99 5.60
CA LEU A 172 12.76 -7.69 6.03
C LEU A 172 13.24 -6.30 5.60
N ALA A 173 12.72 -5.79 4.48
CA ALA A 173 13.02 -4.45 3.99
C ALA A 173 12.68 -3.39 5.04
N SER A 174 13.53 -2.39 5.15
CA SER A 174 13.39 -1.28 6.10
C SER A 174 12.28 -0.33 5.64
N GLU A 175 12.22 -0.03 4.33
CA GLU A 175 11.14 0.77 3.77
C GLU A 175 9.84 -0.05 3.68
N LYS A 176 8.84 0.37 4.46
CA LYS A 176 7.53 -0.28 4.50
C LYS A 176 6.41 0.74 4.36
N MET A 177 5.65 0.62 3.27
CA MET A 177 4.63 1.58 2.87
C MET A 177 3.43 0.93 2.20
N PRO A 178 2.23 1.56 2.22
CA PRO A 178 1.01 0.95 1.68
C PRO A 178 1.11 0.60 0.19
N TRP A 179 1.75 1.45 -0.61
CA TRP A 179 1.88 1.24 -2.05
C TRP A 179 2.78 0.04 -2.41
N LEU A 180 3.67 -0.37 -1.52
CA LEU A 180 4.50 -1.56 -1.74
C LEU A 180 3.71 -2.86 -1.60
N LEU A 181 2.51 -2.82 -0.99
CA LEU A 181 1.63 -3.98 -0.82
C LEU A 181 1.38 -4.70 -2.15
N VAL A 182 1.26 -3.97 -3.27
CA VAL A 182 1.03 -4.53 -4.61
C VAL A 182 2.07 -5.58 -5.00
N ASN A 183 3.34 -5.38 -4.61
CA ASN A 183 4.43 -6.29 -4.93
C ASN A 183 4.30 -7.61 -4.18
N LEU A 184 3.76 -7.59 -2.96
CA LEU A 184 3.49 -8.79 -2.17
C LEU A 184 2.21 -9.48 -2.65
N THR A 185 1.18 -8.70 -2.97
CA THR A 185 -0.13 -9.23 -3.36
C THR A 185 -0.07 -9.95 -4.71
N LEU A 186 0.64 -9.40 -5.69
CA LEU A 186 0.67 -9.95 -7.05
C LEU A 186 1.06 -11.45 -7.14
N PRO A 187 2.19 -11.91 -6.54
CA PRO A 187 2.51 -13.34 -6.57
C PRO A 187 1.49 -14.20 -5.84
N ILE A 188 0.91 -13.69 -4.74
CA ILE A 188 -0.14 -14.38 -3.97
C ILE A 188 -1.41 -14.51 -4.81
N ILE A 189 -1.77 -13.50 -5.61
CA ILE A 189 -2.90 -13.56 -6.56
C ILE A 189 -2.66 -14.67 -7.59
N PHE A 190 -1.46 -14.78 -8.17
CA PHE A 190 -1.18 -15.85 -9.12
C PHE A 190 -1.25 -17.23 -8.47
N LEU A 191 -0.73 -17.38 -7.25
CA LEU A 191 -0.81 -18.61 -6.46
C LEU A 191 -2.26 -19.01 -6.17
N ALA A 192 -3.07 -18.05 -5.68
CA ALA A 192 -4.49 -18.24 -5.40
C ALA A 192 -5.27 -18.54 -6.68
N GLY A 193 -5.02 -17.80 -7.77
CA GLY A 193 -5.69 -17.95 -9.06
C GLY A 193 -5.41 -19.32 -9.68
N LYS A 194 -4.17 -19.81 -9.62
CA LYS A 194 -3.83 -21.15 -10.10
C LYS A 194 -4.52 -22.24 -9.26
N PHE A 195 -4.55 -22.10 -7.94
CA PHE A 195 -5.27 -23.03 -7.06
C PHE A 195 -6.78 -23.04 -7.32
N LEU A 196 -7.40 -21.87 -7.44
CA LEU A 196 -8.81 -21.73 -7.79
C LEU A 196 -9.12 -22.29 -9.18
N GLY A 197 -8.21 -22.14 -10.15
CA GLY A 197 -8.28 -22.77 -11.46
C GLY A 197 -8.32 -24.30 -11.36
N ASP A 198 -7.39 -24.89 -10.60
CA ASP A 198 -7.35 -26.34 -10.36
C ASP A 198 -8.65 -26.84 -9.68
N LEU A 199 -9.26 -26.04 -8.80
CA LEU A 199 -10.58 -26.35 -8.22
C LEU A 199 -11.69 -26.26 -9.26
N ALA A 200 -11.70 -25.24 -10.11
CA ALA A 200 -12.72 -25.05 -11.14
C ALA A 200 -12.73 -26.20 -12.16
N GLU A 201 -11.56 -26.71 -12.55
CA GLU A 201 -11.44 -27.87 -13.45
C GLU A 201 -11.97 -29.16 -12.83
N GLN A 202 -11.98 -29.29 -11.51
CA GLN A 202 -12.54 -30.44 -10.80
C GLN A 202 -14.08 -30.45 -10.75
N VAL A 203 -14.74 -29.32 -11.07
CA VAL A 203 -16.19 -29.19 -10.97
C VAL A 203 -16.87 -29.66 -12.26
N ARG A 204 -17.67 -30.73 -12.15
CA ARG A 204 -18.51 -31.22 -13.25
C ARG A 204 -19.86 -30.48 -13.29
N TRP A 205 -19.87 -29.25 -13.82
CA TRP A 205 -21.02 -28.33 -13.83
C TRP A 205 -22.36 -28.96 -14.26
N ARG A 206 -22.34 -29.83 -15.28
CA ARG A 206 -23.56 -30.50 -15.79
C ARG A 206 -24.13 -31.54 -14.82
N GLU A 207 -23.28 -32.27 -14.11
CA GLU A 207 -23.72 -33.29 -13.13
C GLU A 207 -24.24 -32.63 -11.85
N LEU A 208 -23.66 -31.47 -11.50
CA LEU A 208 -24.07 -30.65 -10.37
C LEU A 208 -25.54 -30.21 -10.46
N LEU A 209 -25.93 -29.63 -11.59
CA LEU A 209 -27.29 -29.12 -11.82
C LEU A 209 -28.33 -30.23 -11.77
N ARG A 210 -28.00 -31.44 -12.25
CA ARG A 210 -28.91 -32.59 -12.25
C ARG A 210 -29.13 -33.19 -10.86
N ARG A 211 -28.18 -33.04 -9.92
CA ARG A 211 -28.23 -33.67 -8.59
C ARG A 211 -28.64 -32.72 -7.46
N GLY A 212 -29.01 -31.47 -7.77
CA GLY A 212 -29.38 -30.48 -6.74
C GLY A 212 -28.22 -30.02 -5.86
N GLN A 213 -26.98 -30.27 -6.26
CA GLN A 213 -25.77 -29.90 -5.49
C GLN A 213 -25.40 -28.41 -5.64
N GLY A 214 -26.17 -27.65 -6.41
CA GLY A 214 -26.04 -26.20 -6.53
C GLY A 214 -26.19 -25.44 -5.21
N LEU A 215 -26.82 -26.04 -4.19
CA LEU A 215 -26.88 -25.46 -2.84
C LEU A 215 -25.51 -25.15 -2.24
N LEU A 216 -24.44 -25.87 -2.66
CA LEU A 216 -23.06 -25.58 -2.24
C LEU A 216 -22.53 -24.23 -2.74
N LEU A 217 -23.22 -23.58 -3.69
CA LEU A 217 -22.91 -22.20 -4.08
C LEU A 217 -23.39 -21.17 -3.05
N ILE A 218 -24.33 -21.54 -2.17
CA ILE A 218 -25.01 -20.62 -1.25
C ILE A 218 -24.69 -20.95 0.20
N LEU A 219 -24.75 -22.24 0.59
CA LEU A 219 -24.67 -22.64 1.99
C LEU A 219 -23.30 -22.32 2.63
N PRO A 220 -22.14 -22.57 1.99
CA PRO A 220 -20.85 -22.21 2.60
C PRO A 220 -20.67 -20.69 2.75
N PRO A 221 -20.96 -19.84 1.74
CA PRO A 221 -20.97 -18.39 1.93
C PRO A 221 -21.93 -17.91 3.02
N ALA A 222 -23.12 -18.50 3.10
CA ALA A 222 -24.10 -18.17 4.14
C ALA A 222 -23.60 -18.55 5.54
N ALA A 223 -22.93 -19.70 5.69
CA ALA A 223 -22.31 -20.12 6.95
C ALA A 223 -21.19 -19.16 7.37
N VAL A 224 -20.32 -18.74 6.44
CA VAL A 224 -19.27 -17.74 6.69
C VAL A 224 -19.89 -16.40 7.10
N THR A 225 -20.91 -15.94 6.38
CA THR A 225 -21.60 -14.68 6.67
C THR A 225 -22.28 -14.71 8.04
N ALA A 226 -22.94 -15.83 8.39
CA ALA A 226 -23.55 -16.03 9.70
C ALA A 226 -22.50 -16.02 10.82
N ALA A 227 -21.34 -16.65 10.61
CA ALA A 227 -20.25 -16.66 11.58
C ALA A 227 -19.67 -15.25 11.80
N VAL A 228 -19.38 -14.51 10.73
CA VAL A 228 -18.89 -13.12 10.83
C VAL A 228 -19.92 -12.22 11.51
N SER A 229 -21.20 -12.36 11.15
CA SER A 229 -22.29 -11.61 11.78
C SER A 229 -22.44 -11.92 13.27
N LEU A 230 -22.27 -13.19 13.65
CA LEU A 230 -22.28 -13.60 15.06
C LEU A 230 -21.15 -12.93 15.83
N VAL A 231 -19.91 -12.96 15.31
CA VAL A 231 -18.76 -12.33 15.96
C VAL A 231 -18.97 -10.81 16.07
N TYR A 232 -19.48 -10.17 15.01
CA TYR A 232 -19.79 -8.75 15.02
C TYR A 232 -20.82 -8.38 16.10
N LEU A 233 -21.96 -9.08 16.16
CA LEU A 233 -22.98 -8.83 17.17
C LEU A 233 -22.49 -9.15 18.58
N TYR A 234 -21.68 -10.19 18.74
CA TYR A 234 -21.09 -10.56 20.03
C TYR A 234 -20.11 -9.49 20.53
N SER A 235 -19.28 -8.91 19.64
CA SER A 235 -18.35 -7.83 19.99
C SER A 235 -19.05 -6.55 20.49
N ARG A 236 -20.32 -6.34 20.11
CA ARG A 236 -21.13 -5.17 20.48
C ARG A 236 -22.12 -5.43 21.62
N SER A 237 -22.36 -6.68 22.01
CA SER A 237 -23.35 -6.98 23.05
C SER A 237 -22.79 -6.77 24.45
N GLU A 238 -23.50 -5.97 25.25
CA GLU A 238 -23.30 -5.84 26.68
C GLU A 238 -24.30 -6.76 27.41
N GLY A 239 -23.81 -7.84 28.03
CA GLY A 239 -24.64 -8.80 28.78
C GLY A 239 -24.75 -10.20 28.16
N LEU A 240 -25.86 -10.90 28.46
CA LEU A 240 -26.10 -12.27 28.02
C LEU A 240 -26.42 -12.35 26.51
N PRO A 241 -26.11 -13.48 25.84
CA PRO A 241 -26.38 -13.60 24.43
C PRO A 241 -27.87 -13.50 24.07
N THR A 242 -28.18 -12.69 23.06
CA THR A 242 -29.55 -12.45 22.57
C THR A 242 -30.07 -13.65 21.78
N ILE A 243 -31.40 -13.72 21.59
CA ILE A 243 -32.02 -14.77 20.76
C ILE A 243 -31.49 -14.77 19.31
N VAL A 244 -31.15 -13.59 18.77
CA VAL A 244 -30.56 -13.46 17.43
C VAL A 244 -29.17 -14.09 17.37
N GLN A 245 -28.33 -13.89 18.40
CA GLN A 245 -27.01 -14.52 18.47
C GLN A 245 -27.13 -16.05 18.59
N TRP A 246 -28.06 -16.57 19.39
CA TRP A 246 -28.32 -18.02 19.45
C TRP A 246 -28.82 -18.56 18.11
N ALA A 247 -29.72 -17.84 17.43
CA ALA A 247 -30.22 -18.22 16.11
C ALA A 247 -29.09 -18.23 15.06
N LEU A 248 -28.20 -17.24 15.07
CA LEU A 248 -27.03 -17.19 14.19
C LEU A 248 -26.04 -18.32 14.48
N LEU A 249 -25.80 -18.65 15.76
CA LEU A 249 -24.92 -19.74 16.15
C LEU A 249 -25.47 -21.10 15.69
N LEU A 250 -26.72 -21.41 16.06
CA LEU A 250 -27.37 -22.69 15.73
C LEU A 250 -27.64 -22.81 14.22
N GLY A 251 -28.15 -21.74 13.61
CA GLY A 251 -28.39 -21.67 12.17
C GLY A 251 -27.09 -21.77 11.37
N GLY A 252 -26.05 -21.02 11.76
CA GLY A 252 -24.73 -21.10 11.15
C GLY A 252 -24.10 -22.49 11.28
N ALA A 253 -24.20 -23.13 12.46
CA ALA A 253 -23.75 -24.49 12.66
C ALA A 253 -24.52 -25.49 11.78
N LEU A 254 -25.84 -25.35 11.66
CA LEU A 254 -26.66 -26.18 10.77
C LEU A 254 -26.26 -26.00 9.31
N LEU A 255 -26.04 -24.76 8.84
CA LEU A 255 -25.57 -24.47 7.49
C LEU A 255 -24.20 -25.09 7.22
N ALA A 256 -23.28 -25.02 8.17
CA ALA A 256 -21.95 -25.63 8.06
C ALA A 256 -22.04 -27.16 8.00
N LEU A 257 -22.87 -27.78 8.86
CA LEU A 257 -23.10 -29.23 8.85
C LEU A 257 -23.77 -29.70 7.55
N LEU A 258 -24.78 -28.98 7.08
CA LEU A 258 -25.45 -29.28 5.80
C LEU A 258 -24.48 -29.13 4.62
N SER A 259 -23.64 -28.09 4.63
CA SER A 259 -22.58 -27.91 3.64
C SER A 259 -21.61 -29.08 3.65
N ALA A 260 -21.10 -29.48 4.82
CA ALA A 260 -20.19 -30.60 4.96
C ALA A 260 -20.84 -31.93 4.50
N TRP A 261 -22.11 -32.14 4.80
CA TRP A 261 -22.87 -33.30 4.35
C TRP A 261 -23.03 -33.32 2.82
N LEU A 262 -23.43 -32.20 2.20
CA LEU A 262 -23.55 -32.08 0.75
C LEU A 262 -22.20 -32.22 0.04
N VAL A 263 -21.11 -31.70 0.62
CA VAL A 263 -19.75 -31.89 0.10
C VAL A 263 -19.39 -33.38 0.06
N ARG A 264 -19.77 -34.16 1.08
CA ARG A 264 -19.52 -35.62 1.12
C ARG A 264 -20.41 -36.40 0.13
N LEU A 265 -21.63 -35.92 -0.13
CA LEU A 265 -22.52 -36.53 -1.13
C LEU A 265 -22.11 -36.22 -2.57
N ALA A 266 -21.53 -35.05 -2.79
CA ALA A 266 -20.88 -34.73 -4.05
C ALA A 266 -19.66 -35.64 -4.24
N ARG A 267 -19.55 -36.23 -5.44
CA ARG A 267 -18.42 -37.12 -5.77
C ARG A 267 -17.10 -36.36 -5.50
N PRO A 268 -16.25 -36.82 -4.57
CA PRO A 268 -14.98 -36.14 -4.32
C PRO A 268 -14.12 -36.15 -5.59
N PRO A 269 -13.40 -35.06 -5.92
CA PRO A 269 -13.24 -33.82 -5.13
C PRO A 269 -14.24 -32.69 -5.45
N SER A 270 -15.21 -32.89 -6.35
CA SER A 270 -16.05 -31.81 -6.90
C SER A 270 -16.85 -31.02 -5.86
N GLY A 271 -17.29 -31.66 -4.77
CA GLY A 271 -18.03 -30.99 -3.69
C GLY A 271 -17.21 -29.96 -2.93
N ALA A 272 -16.00 -30.34 -2.51
CA ALA A 272 -15.08 -29.45 -1.80
C ALA A 272 -14.59 -28.34 -2.71
N ALA A 273 -14.31 -28.65 -3.98
CA ALA A 273 -13.95 -27.65 -4.98
C ALA A 273 -15.04 -26.59 -5.15
N LEU A 274 -16.32 -27.01 -5.26
CA LEU A 274 -17.42 -26.07 -5.40
C LEU A 274 -17.63 -25.20 -4.15
N ALA A 275 -17.53 -25.79 -2.96
CA ALA A 275 -17.61 -25.03 -1.71
C ALA A 275 -16.46 -24.03 -1.57
N GLY A 276 -15.24 -24.41 -2.00
CA GLY A 276 -14.10 -23.50 -2.08
C GLY A 276 -14.36 -22.34 -3.04
N LEU A 277 -14.83 -22.62 -4.26
CA LEU A 277 -15.14 -21.61 -5.27
C LEU A 277 -16.26 -20.65 -4.82
N SER A 278 -17.27 -21.15 -4.10
CA SER A 278 -18.35 -20.29 -3.60
C SER A 278 -17.89 -19.35 -2.50
N VAL A 279 -17.02 -19.81 -1.58
CA VAL A 279 -16.36 -18.94 -0.60
C VAL A 279 -15.41 -17.95 -1.30
N ALA A 280 -14.68 -18.38 -2.34
CA ALA A 280 -13.84 -17.48 -3.13
C ALA A 280 -14.68 -16.36 -3.78
N ALA A 281 -15.84 -16.69 -4.35
CA ALA A 281 -16.75 -15.70 -4.91
C ALA A 281 -17.25 -14.71 -3.85
N LEU A 282 -17.59 -15.17 -2.64
CA LEU A 282 -17.94 -14.29 -1.52
C LEU A 282 -16.82 -13.31 -1.19
N LEU A 283 -15.58 -13.80 -1.04
CA LEU A 283 -14.43 -12.95 -0.73
C LEU A 283 -14.09 -12.00 -1.88
N LEU A 284 -14.30 -12.40 -3.13
CA LEU A 284 -14.12 -11.53 -4.30
C LEU A 284 -15.12 -10.37 -4.29
N ILE A 285 -16.41 -10.69 -4.04
CA ILE A 285 -17.46 -9.66 -3.92
C ILE A 285 -17.12 -8.71 -2.77
N PHE A 286 -16.77 -9.26 -1.60
CA PHE A 286 -16.40 -8.49 -0.44
C PHE A 286 -15.21 -7.55 -0.72
N GLY A 287 -14.13 -8.07 -1.29
CA GLY A 287 -12.96 -7.28 -1.67
C GLY A 287 -13.30 -6.21 -2.70
N THR A 288 -14.08 -6.54 -3.73
CA THR A 288 -14.51 -5.57 -4.76
C THR A 288 -15.33 -4.43 -4.17
N VAL A 289 -16.27 -4.73 -3.26
CA VAL A 289 -17.06 -3.70 -2.57
C VAL A 289 -16.17 -2.84 -1.68
N GLY A 290 -15.22 -3.45 -0.96
CA GLY A 290 -14.23 -2.74 -0.14
C GLY A 290 -13.37 -1.78 -0.97
N SER A 291 -12.79 -2.27 -2.07
CA SER A 291 -12.00 -1.45 -3.00
C SER A 291 -12.83 -0.33 -3.63
N PHE A 292 -14.08 -0.60 -4.01
CA PHE A 292 -14.97 0.43 -4.58
C PHE A 292 -15.28 1.53 -3.55
N ARG A 293 -15.54 1.17 -2.28
CA ARG A 293 -15.76 2.15 -1.21
C ARG A 293 -14.52 3.02 -0.98
N ALA A 294 -13.35 2.38 -0.87
CA ALA A 294 -12.10 3.08 -0.64
C ALA A 294 -11.71 4.02 -1.79
N ALA A 295 -12.05 3.68 -3.04
CA ALA A 295 -11.69 4.50 -4.20
C ALA A 295 -12.73 5.57 -4.58
N TYR A 296 -14.02 5.34 -4.33
CA TYR A 296 -15.10 6.16 -4.91
C TYR A 296 -16.12 6.72 -3.92
N ILE A 297 -16.22 6.18 -2.70
CA ILE A 297 -17.26 6.59 -1.74
C ILE A 297 -16.69 7.46 -0.63
N HIS A 298 -15.57 7.04 -0.03
CA HIS A 298 -14.91 7.84 0.99
C HIS A 298 -14.04 8.89 0.31
N ASP A 299 -14.30 10.16 0.63
CA ASP A 299 -13.51 11.28 0.14
C ASP A 299 -12.33 11.57 1.06
N ASP A 300 -11.54 12.56 0.67
CA ASP A 300 -10.30 12.94 1.34
C ASP A 300 -10.49 13.54 2.74
N ARG A 301 -11.70 13.48 3.35
CA ARG A 301 -11.94 13.86 4.76
C ARG A 301 -11.48 12.79 5.74
N TYR A 302 -11.47 11.55 5.32
CA TYR A 302 -11.31 10.38 6.19
C TYR A 302 -9.92 9.75 6.05
N LYS A 303 -9.33 9.33 7.17
CA LYS A 303 -8.00 8.69 7.19
C LYS A 303 -8.11 7.23 6.79
N GLU A 304 -7.28 6.78 5.84
CA GLU A 304 -7.31 5.41 5.34
C GLU A 304 -5.92 4.75 5.42
N LEU A 305 -5.87 3.48 5.84
CA LEU A 305 -4.62 2.71 6.01
C LEU A 305 -3.91 2.46 4.65
N LEU A 306 -4.64 2.42 3.54
CA LEU A 306 -4.06 2.33 2.19
C LEU A 306 -3.37 3.61 1.72
N VAL A 307 -3.60 4.75 2.39
CA VAL A 307 -3.17 6.06 1.90
C VAL A 307 -2.24 6.70 2.91
N TYR A 308 -0.94 6.60 2.65
CA TYR A 308 0.13 7.07 3.55
C TYR A 308 -0.08 8.52 4.02
N ALA A 309 -0.20 9.45 3.08
CA ALA A 309 -0.48 10.84 3.36
C ALA A 309 -1.34 11.39 2.23
N GLN A 310 -2.58 11.74 2.55
CA GLN A 310 -3.49 12.40 1.61
C GLN A 310 -3.67 13.87 1.98
N GLY A 311 -3.81 14.73 0.97
CA GLY A 311 -4.30 16.08 1.20
C GLY A 311 -5.76 16.05 1.59
N SER A 312 -6.15 16.82 2.60
CA SER A 312 -7.54 16.89 3.00
C SER A 312 -8.38 17.68 1.99
N THR A 313 -9.71 17.51 2.07
CA THR A 313 -10.66 18.34 1.33
C THR A 313 -10.53 19.83 1.61
N ASP A 314 -10.00 20.22 2.77
CA ASP A 314 -9.84 21.61 3.17
C ASP A 314 -8.72 22.29 2.37
N VAL A 315 -7.68 21.56 1.94
CA VAL A 315 -6.65 22.08 1.03
C VAL A 315 -7.29 22.49 -0.28
N ALA A 316 -8.06 21.60 -0.89
CA ALA A 316 -8.77 21.89 -2.14
C ALA A 316 -9.81 23.01 -1.98
N ALA A 317 -10.44 23.14 -0.80
CA ALA A 317 -11.35 24.25 -0.50
C ALA A 317 -10.60 25.58 -0.37
N ALA A 318 -9.50 25.62 0.38
CA ALA A 318 -8.68 26.82 0.59
C ALA A 318 -8.16 27.38 -0.73
N TYR A 319 -7.64 26.54 -1.63
CA TYR A 319 -7.19 27.00 -2.95
C TYR A 319 -8.34 27.47 -3.86
N ARG A 320 -9.55 26.90 -3.74
CA ARG A 320 -10.75 27.41 -4.44
C ARG A 320 -11.19 28.77 -3.89
N ASP A 321 -11.06 28.98 -2.59
CA ASP A 321 -11.39 30.25 -1.97
C ASP A 321 -10.35 31.33 -2.34
N LEU A 322 -9.06 30.99 -2.38
CA LEU A 322 -8.01 31.87 -2.92
C LEU A 322 -8.22 32.19 -4.40
N ASP A 323 -8.67 31.23 -5.21
CA ASP A 323 -8.97 31.49 -6.63
C ASP A 323 -10.05 32.56 -6.79
N ARG A 324 -11.14 32.44 -6.02
CA ARG A 324 -12.26 33.39 -6.06
C ARG A 324 -11.92 34.76 -5.49
N GLN A 325 -11.17 34.81 -4.39
CA GLN A 325 -10.93 36.04 -3.65
C GLN A 325 -9.70 36.80 -4.14
N VAL A 326 -8.69 36.09 -4.66
CA VAL A 326 -7.38 36.66 -4.98
C VAL A 326 -7.01 36.42 -6.44
N PHE A 327 -6.95 35.17 -6.91
CA PHE A 327 -6.35 34.89 -8.23
C PHE A 327 -7.15 35.43 -9.42
N GLN A 328 -8.47 35.52 -9.31
CA GLN A 328 -9.32 36.13 -10.35
C GLN A 328 -9.19 37.67 -10.43
N GLY A 329 -8.64 38.31 -9.39
CA GLY A 329 -8.50 39.77 -9.30
C GLY A 329 -7.22 40.35 -9.91
N GLU A 330 -6.48 39.59 -10.74
CA GLU A 330 -5.16 39.97 -11.29
C GLU A 330 -4.14 40.38 -10.19
N PRO A 331 -3.79 39.48 -9.26
CA PRO A 331 -2.89 39.81 -8.15
C PRO A 331 -1.46 40.11 -8.63
N GLU A 332 -0.78 41.01 -7.90
CA GLU A 332 0.63 41.30 -8.15
C GLU A 332 1.52 40.06 -7.89
N ALA A 333 2.70 40.02 -8.52
CA ALA A 333 3.67 38.95 -8.30
C ALA A 333 4.09 38.89 -6.82
N GLY A 334 3.93 37.73 -6.19
CA GLY A 334 4.12 37.55 -4.75
C GLY A 334 2.92 37.96 -3.89
N GLY A 335 1.75 38.19 -4.48
CA GLY A 335 0.53 38.53 -3.75
C GLY A 335 0.02 37.42 -2.83
N VAL A 336 0.47 36.17 -3.00
CA VAL A 336 0.16 35.07 -2.08
C VAL A 336 1.43 34.36 -1.62
N SER A 337 1.62 34.26 -0.31
CA SER A 337 2.71 33.47 0.26
C SER A 337 2.15 32.27 1.02
N VAL A 338 2.67 31.09 0.70
CA VAL A 338 2.28 29.83 1.32
C VAL A 338 3.48 29.27 2.05
N ASP A 339 3.26 28.82 3.27
CA ASP A 339 4.25 28.10 4.06
C ASP A 339 4.73 26.86 3.30
N TYR A 340 6.04 26.69 3.21
CA TYR A 340 6.67 25.58 2.49
C TYR A 340 6.24 24.23 3.07
N ASP A 341 5.92 24.15 4.37
CA ASP A 341 5.41 22.92 4.98
C ASP A 341 4.03 22.50 4.41
N LEU A 342 3.31 23.41 3.74
CA LEU A 342 2.04 23.17 3.03
C LEU A 342 2.22 23.00 1.51
N TRP A 343 3.47 22.87 1.03
CA TRP A 343 3.78 22.77 -0.39
C TRP A 343 3.09 21.56 -1.05
N TYR A 344 3.13 20.40 -0.41
CA TYR A 344 2.41 19.21 -0.87
C TYR A 344 1.14 19.00 -0.02
N PRO A 345 -0.04 18.81 -0.63
CA PRO A 345 -0.30 18.71 -2.07
C PRO A 345 -0.67 20.05 -2.74
N GLY A 346 -0.57 21.18 -2.03
CA GLY A 346 -0.97 22.51 -2.53
C GLY A 346 -0.42 22.88 -3.91
N GLN A 347 0.79 22.44 -4.24
CA GLN A 347 1.44 22.65 -5.53
C GLN A 347 0.63 22.18 -6.74
N TRP A 348 -0.24 21.17 -6.58
CA TRP A 348 -1.09 20.70 -7.67
C TRP A 348 -2.19 21.71 -8.01
N TYR A 349 -2.73 22.39 -6.99
CA TYR A 349 -3.77 23.39 -7.14
C TYR A 349 -3.20 24.75 -7.58
N ALA A 350 -2.00 25.08 -7.09
CA ALA A 350 -1.36 26.37 -7.36
C ALA A 350 -0.37 26.36 -8.52
N ARG A 351 -0.18 25.25 -9.25
CA ARG A 351 0.87 25.11 -10.28
C ARG A 351 0.95 26.31 -11.22
N ARG A 352 -0.18 26.71 -11.82
CA ARG A 352 -0.21 27.81 -12.80
C ARG A 352 0.12 29.17 -12.18
N VAL A 353 -0.45 29.47 -11.01
CA VAL A 353 -0.21 30.76 -10.32
C VAL A 353 1.18 30.83 -9.71
N HIS A 354 1.77 29.68 -9.38
CA HIS A 354 3.15 29.57 -8.97
C HIS A 354 4.12 29.83 -10.14
N ASP A 355 3.86 29.22 -11.31
CA ASP A 355 4.70 29.38 -12.51
C ASP A 355 4.80 30.84 -12.99
N VAL A 356 3.72 31.62 -12.83
CA VAL A 356 3.70 33.06 -13.15
C VAL A 356 4.14 33.96 -11.98
N GLY A 357 4.55 33.38 -10.85
CA GLY A 357 5.13 34.10 -9.71
C GLY A 357 4.13 34.82 -8.80
N VAL A 358 2.83 34.62 -8.97
CA VAL A 358 1.77 35.17 -8.10
C VAL A 358 1.82 34.51 -6.71
N LEU A 359 1.98 33.18 -6.69
CA LEU A 359 2.08 32.41 -5.46
C LEU A 359 3.51 31.94 -5.22
N LYS A 360 4.03 32.16 -4.00
CA LYS A 360 5.36 31.69 -3.59
C LYS A 360 5.27 30.78 -2.38
N TYR A 361 6.06 29.70 -2.41
CA TYR A 361 6.30 28.88 -1.24
C TYR A 361 7.48 29.45 -0.47
N SER A 362 7.25 29.81 0.79
CA SER A 362 8.22 30.51 1.64
C SER A 362 8.46 29.70 2.90
N CYS A 363 9.72 29.62 3.35
CA CYS A 363 10.06 28.98 4.61
C CYS A 363 9.83 29.96 5.77
N PHE A 364 9.05 29.54 6.77
CA PHE A 364 8.74 30.33 7.98
C PHE A 364 9.29 29.70 9.27
N LYS A 365 10.29 28.82 9.13
CA LYS A 365 10.95 28.14 10.25
C LYS A 365 11.90 29.08 10.98
N ASP A 366 12.12 28.81 12.26
CA ASP A 366 13.16 29.44 13.08
C ASP A 366 14.43 28.56 13.11
N ASP A 367 15.56 29.13 13.53
CA ASP A 367 16.88 28.46 13.58
C ASP A 367 16.92 27.20 14.47
N SER A 368 15.97 27.08 15.40
CA SER A 368 15.77 25.91 16.26
C SER A 368 15.01 24.75 15.60
N GLU A 369 14.45 24.94 14.40
CA GLU A 369 13.58 23.95 13.75
C GLU A 369 14.30 23.16 12.64
N ASP A 370 14.00 21.87 12.55
CA ASP A 370 14.58 21.00 11.54
C ASP A 370 14.20 21.45 10.11
N GLY A 371 15.23 21.56 9.26
CA GLY A 371 15.09 22.02 7.89
C GLY A 371 15.11 23.55 7.74
N TRP A 372 15.45 24.30 8.79
CA TRP A 372 15.79 25.71 8.67
C TRP A 372 17.01 25.95 7.79
N ASN A 373 17.01 27.07 7.07
CA ASN A 373 18.15 27.58 6.31
C ASN A 373 18.08 29.12 6.22
N ASP A 374 19.15 29.75 5.72
CA ASP A 374 19.26 31.21 5.63
C ASP A 374 18.21 31.91 4.74
N SER A 375 17.42 31.14 3.96
CA SER A 375 16.32 31.68 3.16
C SER A 375 14.99 31.74 3.91
N CYS A 376 14.89 31.11 5.09
CA CYS A 376 13.72 31.18 5.95
C CYS A 376 13.58 32.58 6.56
N LYS A 377 12.36 33.10 6.58
CA LYS A 377 12.04 34.45 7.04
C LYS A 377 10.91 34.42 8.04
N THR A 378 10.94 35.32 9.01
CA THR A 378 9.79 35.52 9.89
C THR A 378 8.64 36.18 9.12
N ILE A 379 7.42 36.10 9.64
CA ILE A 379 6.24 36.70 8.99
C ILE A 379 6.43 38.22 8.87
N THR A 380 7.06 38.86 9.86
CA THR A 380 7.36 40.30 9.85
C THR A 380 8.32 40.73 8.73
N GLU A 381 9.19 39.83 8.29
CA GLU A 381 10.18 40.07 7.22
C GLU A 381 9.65 39.70 5.83
N THR A 382 8.42 39.17 5.75
CA THR A 382 7.80 38.86 4.46
C THR A 382 7.15 40.08 3.82
N PRO A 383 7.25 40.21 2.48
CA PRO A 383 6.56 41.26 1.73
C PRO A 383 5.05 41.23 2.00
N ASP A 384 4.45 42.41 1.99
CA ASP A 384 3.02 42.58 2.24
C ASP A 384 2.20 41.76 1.22
N SER A 385 1.54 40.71 1.70
CA SER A 385 0.84 39.73 0.86
C SER A 385 -0.68 39.97 0.93
N GLN A 386 -1.41 39.72 -0.14
CA GLN A 386 -2.88 39.76 -0.13
C GLN A 386 -3.46 38.55 0.61
N ALA A 387 -2.80 37.40 0.53
CA ALA A 387 -3.14 36.22 1.31
C ALA A 387 -1.91 35.43 1.80
N LEU A 388 -2.07 34.79 2.94
CA LEU A 388 -1.07 33.93 3.58
C LEU A 388 -1.71 32.59 3.96
N LEU A 389 -1.08 31.49 3.58
CA LEU A 389 -1.39 30.16 4.12
C LEU A 389 -0.23 29.74 5.03
N LEU A 390 -0.51 29.53 6.31
CA LEU A 390 0.52 29.22 7.31
C LEU A 390 0.17 27.93 8.03
N SER A 391 1.15 27.05 8.24
CA SER A 391 0.95 25.87 9.10
C SER A 391 0.45 26.31 10.47
N LYS A 392 -0.23 25.44 11.22
CA LYS A 392 -0.72 25.78 12.56
C LYS A 392 0.42 26.20 13.50
N VAL A 393 1.62 25.66 13.30
CA VAL A 393 2.82 25.97 14.08
C VAL A 393 3.29 27.40 13.80
N HIS A 394 3.35 27.82 12.54
CA HIS A 394 3.82 29.15 12.14
C HIS A 394 2.71 30.21 12.24
N GLY A 395 1.46 29.85 11.97
CA GLY A 395 0.30 30.74 11.95
C GLY A 395 -0.13 31.29 13.32
N GLY A 396 0.51 30.88 14.42
CA GLY A 396 0.34 31.45 15.76
C GLY A 396 1.44 32.43 16.17
N ARG A 397 2.49 32.59 15.35
CA ARG A 397 3.61 33.53 15.56
C ARG A 397 3.22 34.92 15.05
N ASP A 398 3.88 35.96 15.56
CA ASP A 398 3.78 37.34 15.05
C ASP A 398 2.36 37.88 14.84
N ASN A 399 1.46 37.60 15.80
CA ASN A 399 0.04 37.94 15.72
C ASN A 399 -0.25 39.40 15.34
N GLN A 400 0.65 40.35 15.65
CA GLN A 400 0.46 41.77 15.32
C GLN A 400 0.33 42.02 13.81
N VAL A 401 1.07 41.30 12.96
CA VAL A 401 0.99 41.43 11.49
C VAL A 401 -0.28 40.78 10.96
N LEU A 402 -0.69 39.68 11.58
CA LEU A 402 -1.87 38.90 11.19
C LEU A 402 -3.21 39.56 11.57
N LEU A 403 -3.21 40.59 12.44
CA LEU A 403 -4.42 41.33 12.81
C LEU A 403 -5.14 41.99 11.61
N GLY A 404 -4.41 42.33 10.55
CA GLY A 404 -4.96 42.92 9.33
C GLY A 404 -5.61 41.92 8.37
N TYR A 405 -5.66 40.63 8.73
CA TYR A 405 -6.18 39.57 7.89
C TYR A 405 -7.40 38.90 8.53
N GLN A 406 -8.35 38.49 7.70
CA GLN A 406 -9.41 37.60 8.10
C GLN A 406 -8.85 36.16 8.18
N ARG A 407 -8.81 35.61 9.40
CA ARG A 407 -8.36 34.23 9.65
C ARG A 407 -9.47 33.22 9.44
N GLN A 408 -9.20 32.16 8.69
CA GLN A 408 -10.01 30.96 8.53
C GLN A 408 -9.23 29.72 9.00
N GLY A 409 -9.88 28.85 9.78
CA GLY A 409 -9.30 27.60 10.28
C GLY A 409 -9.38 27.42 11.80
N PRO A 410 -8.70 26.40 12.38
CA PRO A 410 -7.73 25.54 11.71
C PRO A 410 -8.39 24.66 10.64
N LEU A 411 -7.75 24.58 9.48
CA LEU A 411 -8.09 23.71 8.35
C LEU A 411 -7.15 22.51 8.36
N ARG A 412 -7.61 21.35 7.91
CA ARG A 412 -6.77 20.14 7.84
C ARG A 412 -5.88 20.19 6.60
N ASP A 413 -4.61 19.88 6.73
CA ASP A 413 -3.68 19.76 5.60
C ASP A 413 -3.49 18.30 5.21
N LEU A 414 -2.44 17.62 5.68
CA LEU A 414 -2.20 16.21 5.43
C LEU A 414 -2.89 15.34 6.47
N LEU A 415 -3.63 14.35 5.98
CA LEU A 415 -4.21 13.29 6.79
C LEU A 415 -3.28 12.08 6.69
N TRP A 416 -2.65 11.75 7.81
CA TRP A 416 -1.72 10.63 7.88
C TRP A 416 -2.49 9.34 8.16
N PHE A 417 -2.06 8.26 7.50
CA PHE A 417 -2.64 6.94 7.70
C PHE A 417 -2.62 6.54 9.19
N PRO A 418 -3.65 5.82 9.65
CA PRO A 418 -3.75 5.41 11.04
C PRO A 418 -2.77 4.28 11.36
N GLU A 419 -2.02 4.41 12.46
CA GLU A 419 -1.13 3.35 12.96
C GLU A 419 -1.74 2.60 14.16
N THR A 420 -3.07 2.45 14.18
CA THR A 420 -3.82 1.79 15.26
C THR A 420 -3.46 0.32 15.46
N TYR A 421 -2.84 -0.31 14.46
CA TYR A 421 -2.36 -1.69 14.53
C TYR A 421 -1.06 -1.85 15.32
N ARG A 422 -0.37 -0.75 15.68
CA ARG A 422 0.89 -0.81 16.40
C ARG A 422 0.68 -1.11 17.88
N ARG A 423 1.68 -1.77 18.46
CA ARG A 423 1.75 -1.95 19.91
C ARG A 423 1.98 -0.58 20.57
N PRO A 424 1.19 -0.17 21.58
CA PRO A 424 1.40 1.08 22.29
C PRO A 424 2.81 1.18 22.90
N HIS A 425 3.40 2.37 22.81
CA HIS A 425 4.73 2.70 23.37
C HIS A 425 5.88 1.79 22.88
N GLU A 426 5.80 1.29 21.64
CA GLU A 426 6.93 0.57 21.06
C GLU A 426 8.13 1.50 20.81
N ASN A 427 9.31 1.12 21.33
CA ASN A 427 10.57 1.78 20.99
C ASN A 427 11.20 1.04 19.81
N ARG A 428 10.95 1.56 18.61
CA ARG A 428 11.44 1.00 17.34
C ARG A 428 12.93 1.25 17.11
N GLN A 429 13.45 2.39 17.57
CA GLN A 429 14.86 2.73 17.39
C GLN A 429 15.77 1.71 18.10
N ASP A 430 15.28 1.11 19.19
CA ASP A 430 15.98 0.10 19.99
C ASP A 430 15.37 -1.31 19.87
N GLU A 431 14.75 -1.66 18.73
CA GLU A 431 14.16 -3.01 18.59
C GLU A 431 15.20 -4.15 18.53
N GLY A 432 16.43 -3.79 18.19
CA GLY A 432 17.51 -4.74 17.91
C GLY A 432 17.26 -5.53 16.63
N SER A 433 18.19 -6.44 16.29
CA SER A 433 18.02 -7.37 15.18
C SER A 433 18.22 -8.82 15.64
N GLN A 434 17.43 -9.75 15.12
CA GLN A 434 17.71 -11.19 15.22
C GLN A 434 18.51 -11.63 14.00
N TRP A 435 19.50 -12.51 14.21
CA TRP A 435 20.24 -13.18 13.13
C TRP A 435 20.89 -12.25 12.09
N GLY A 436 21.16 -10.99 12.44
CA GLY A 436 21.69 -10.00 11.51
C GLY A 436 20.70 -9.55 10.44
N LEU A 437 19.39 -9.65 10.71
CA LEU A 437 18.33 -9.17 9.82
C LEU A 437 17.69 -7.91 10.41
N ARG A 438 17.92 -6.75 9.79
CA ARG A 438 17.42 -5.43 10.28
C ARG A 438 15.89 -5.41 10.48
N GLY A 439 15.14 -6.17 9.70
CA GLY A 439 13.66 -6.22 9.79
C GLY A 439 13.07 -7.20 10.80
N ILE A 440 13.88 -7.98 11.55
CA ILE A 440 13.38 -8.91 12.58
C ILE A 440 13.75 -8.39 13.98
N PRO A 441 12.76 -8.00 14.81
CA PRO A 441 13.03 -7.51 16.17
C PRO A 441 13.67 -8.57 17.06
N SER A 442 14.35 -8.13 18.12
CA SER A 442 14.87 -9.03 19.17
C SER A 442 13.80 -9.96 19.77
N THR A 443 14.21 -11.11 20.31
CA THR A 443 13.29 -12.08 20.95
C THR A 443 12.41 -11.45 22.02
N GLU A 444 12.92 -10.46 22.77
CA GLU A 444 12.13 -9.74 23.78
C GLU A 444 11.01 -8.91 23.13
N GLN A 445 11.31 -8.21 22.04
CA GLN A 445 10.35 -7.38 21.32
C GLN A 445 9.29 -8.25 20.64
N LEU A 446 9.69 -9.37 20.02
CA LEU A 446 8.76 -10.37 19.50
C LEU A 446 7.82 -10.89 20.59
N ALA A 447 8.34 -11.21 21.77
CA ALA A 447 7.50 -11.68 22.88
C ALA A 447 6.48 -10.63 23.32
N LYS A 448 6.85 -9.33 23.33
CA LYS A 448 5.93 -8.22 23.62
C LYS A 448 4.87 -8.07 22.52
N ASP A 449 5.23 -8.21 21.25
CA ASP A 449 4.29 -8.18 20.12
C ASP A 449 3.27 -9.32 20.19
N PHE A 450 3.71 -10.55 20.47
CA PHE A 450 2.81 -11.68 20.62
C PHE A 450 1.84 -11.53 21.80
N ARG A 451 2.29 -10.95 22.92
CA ARG A 451 1.39 -10.61 24.03
C ARG A 451 0.36 -9.57 23.61
N PHE A 452 0.79 -8.52 22.92
CA PHE A 452 -0.13 -7.51 22.38
C PHE A 452 -1.18 -8.13 21.44
N PHE A 453 -0.79 -9.05 20.55
CA PHE A 453 -1.75 -9.76 19.70
C PHE A 453 -2.73 -10.62 20.49
N LEU A 454 -2.29 -11.25 21.58
CA LEU A 454 -3.17 -12.01 22.46
C LEU A 454 -4.16 -11.10 23.20
N ASP A 455 -3.70 -9.93 23.66
CA ASP A 455 -4.55 -8.92 24.30
C ASP A 455 -5.61 -8.39 23.31
N VAL A 456 -5.21 -8.09 22.07
CA VAL A 456 -6.12 -7.70 20.99
C VAL A 456 -7.11 -8.82 20.65
N ALA A 457 -6.64 -10.07 20.53
CA ALA A 457 -7.48 -11.21 20.19
C ALA A 457 -8.52 -11.55 21.27
N THR A 458 -8.26 -11.20 22.53
CA THR A 458 -9.18 -11.41 23.66
C THR A 458 -10.05 -10.19 23.98
N SER A 459 -9.70 -9.01 23.44
CA SER A 459 -10.40 -7.75 23.64
C SER A 459 -11.64 -7.61 22.74
N ARG A 460 -12.82 -7.55 23.36
CA ARG A 460 -14.08 -7.30 22.63
C ARG A 460 -14.10 -5.94 21.95
N ASP A 461 -13.57 -4.91 22.59
CA ASP A 461 -13.52 -3.56 22.03
C ASP A 461 -12.64 -3.50 20.78
N SER A 462 -11.50 -4.20 20.80
CA SER A 462 -10.62 -4.29 19.62
C SER A 462 -11.31 -5.02 18.47
N TRP A 463 -12.02 -6.12 18.73
CA TRP A 463 -12.82 -6.80 17.71
C TRP A 463 -13.95 -5.93 17.17
N ARG A 464 -14.61 -5.13 18.02
CA ARG A 464 -15.66 -4.19 17.59
C ARG A 464 -15.11 -3.18 16.60
N ASP A 465 -13.94 -2.61 16.89
CA ASP A 465 -13.27 -1.63 16.03
C ASP A 465 -12.79 -2.25 14.72
N ILE A 466 -12.13 -3.41 14.78
CA ILE A 466 -11.65 -4.14 13.61
C ILE A 466 -12.81 -4.51 12.69
N LEU A 467 -13.90 -5.04 13.22
CA LEU A 467 -15.06 -5.44 12.42
C LEU A 467 -15.83 -4.23 11.87
N ALA A 468 -15.91 -3.12 12.61
CA ALA A 468 -16.48 -1.88 12.09
C ALA A 468 -15.69 -1.37 10.87
N TYR A 469 -14.36 -1.38 10.96
CA TYR A 469 -13.49 -0.99 9.87
C TYR A 469 -13.53 -1.96 8.68
N ILE A 470 -13.44 -3.28 8.91
CA ILE A 470 -13.45 -4.28 7.83
C ILE A 470 -14.80 -4.33 7.12
N LEU A 471 -15.92 -4.40 7.86
CA LEU A 471 -17.26 -4.63 7.27
C LEU A 471 -17.90 -3.34 6.75
N PHE A 472 -17.72 -2.24 7.47
CA PHE A 472 -18.44 -0.99 7.21
C PHE A 472 -17.54 0.16 6.79
N ARG A 473 -16.22 -0.03 6.79
CA ARG A 473 -15.27 1.03 6.48
C ARG A 473 -15.47 2.26 7.36
N ASP A 474 -15.60 2.00 8.66
CA ASP A 474 -15.70 3.05 9.66
C ASP A 474 -14.34 3.78 9.80
N LEU A 475 -14.29 5.00 9.26
CA LEU A 475 -13.10 5.86 9.24
C LEU A 475 -13.31 7.14 10.08
N GLU A 476 -14.33 7.18 10.94
CA GLU A 476 -14.69 8.40 11.69
C GLU A 476 -13.68 8.73 12.80
N LYS A 477 -12.86 7.75 13.21
CA LYS A 477 -11.86 7.96 14.25
C LYS A 477 -10.73 8.85 13.78
N ASP A 478 -10.53 9.96 14.50
CA ASP A 478 -9.42 10.86 14.25
C ASP A 478 -8.11 10.23 14.74
N TRP A 479 -7.05 10.32 13.92
CA TRP A 479 -5.71 9.81 14.24
C TRP A 479 -4.68 10.95 14.34
N PHE A 480 -4.00 11.27 13.23
CA PHE A 480 -3.05 12.38 13.17
C PHE A 480 -3.23 13.16 11.86
N ASN A 481 -3.21 14.49 11.95
CA ASN A 481 -3.28 15.39 10.80
C ASN A 481 -2.37 16.60 11.04
N SER A 482 -1.81 17.15 9.96
CA SER A 482 -1.32 18.53 9.99
C SER A 482 -2.50 19.48 9.80
N GLU A 483 -2.37 20.68 10.34
CA GLU A 483 -3.38 21.73 10.24
C GLU A 483 -2.73 23.04 9.82
N PHE A 484 -3.52 23.92 9.22
CA PHE A 484 -3.07 25.23 8.75
C PHE A 484 -4.16 26.29 8.92
N TYR A 485 -3.76 27.54 8.81
CA TYR A 485 -4.64 28.70 8.77
C TYR A 485 -4.54 29.38 7.41
N SER A 486 -5.68 29.89 6.93
CA SER A 486 -5.74 30.82 5.81
C SER A 486 -5.98 32.22 6.33
N TYR A 487 -5.20 33.18 5.84
CA TYR A 487 -5.29 34.59 6.16
C TYR A 487 -5.48 35.35 4.87
N VAL A 488 -6.62 36.01 4.69
CA VAL A 488 -6.91 36.82 3.51
C VAL A 488 -7.21 38.24 3.95
N ARG A 489 -6.63 39.24 3.28
CA ARG A 489 -6.91 40.64 3.59
C ARG A 489 -8.36 40.99 3.24
N SER A 490 -9.01 41.72 4.15
CA SER A 490 -10.38 42.23 3.98
C SER A 490 -10.47 43.37 2.98
#